data_AF-A0A9E3R7A0-F1
#
_entry.id   AF-A0A9E3R7A0-F1
#
_cell.length_a   1.000
_cell.length_b   1.000
_cell.length_c   1.000
_cell.angle_alpha   90.00
_cell.angle_beta   90.00
_cell.angle_gamma   90.00
#
_symmetry.space_group_name_H-M   'P 1'
#
loop_
_entity.id
_entity.type
_entity.pdbx_description
1 polymer ?
#
loop_
_entity_poly.entity_id
_entity_poly.type
_entity_poly.pdbx_seq_one_letter_code
_entity_poly.pdbx_strand_id
1 'polypeptide(L)'
;GDDFDDPGFNAGFAQAIRDVVDVLHGAATLPPQAGHASGRFDADVSPWTIAYILGREWEPYSIVGFNEKPGAARAFAGTHFTIAEGSPTEVWMVRQCDLLVSYEDARYGAQRPIAYTNWPTTDPIVHPTETSYDQQMRYRGLTYDRDPGAPPVHEEEGVSLDPSRVRRTARNRAGWFASYHVYPYYPDFMLYDPGYARAASSLGRSNFFGYLQDLRRAHRGIPLVVAEFGVPSSRGNAHLQPQGWHHGGLSEQAVAAADVRLAREIREAGAAGAIVFAWMDEWFKRNWFTMGTELPAERGRLWHNVMSSEEHYGVLAVRAGDSATVPLPGGPAARWQALRAVAAGRLVGADSATLRVGQDAAYVYLALESPAWRGRPFPWPRVRLQIAIDTHDAFRGQTVLPFSGIRSAIGWEYLVSIDGPRDARLEVTPDYLPYMPERLTGSGAHFGEHFRRPLYPQRRADGVFDPLWALTNRPRFTSAGVQVRGQGLTVGRLVNGRAREDSNADWWYDAPSGTIQVRLPWALLNVSDPSSRLVVSESEPEVALGRRDGPRSVLVGVPTEGFHFGIVAWTPGPDVLGALPALDAYGNWPRERFPLWEWPTWETPAYHTYLKPVYFALQRLWAAP
;
A
#
# COMPACT_ATOMS: atom_id res chain seq x y z
N GLY A 1 3.13 -1.62 25.30
CA GLY A 1 3.46 -1.16 26.66
C GLY A 1 4.91 -0.80 26.65
N ASP A 2 5.28 0.35 27.20
CA ASP A 2 6.61 0.94 27.04
C ASP A 2 7.55 0.56 28.21
N ASP A 3 7.33 -0.64 28.79
CA ASP A 3 8.14 -1.17 29.87
C ASP A 3 8.86 -2.44 29.47
N PHE A 4 10.05 -2.28 28.89
CA PHE A 4 10.90 -3.42 28.55
C PHE A 4 11.54 -4.09 29.79
N ASP A 5 11.44 -3.49 30.98
CA ASP A 5 11.87 -4.12 32.24
C ASP A 5 10.73 -4.86 32.95
N ASP A 6 9.51 -4.87 32.40
CA ASP A 6 8.40 -5.63 32.99
C ASP A 6 8.77 -7.13 33.11
N PRO A 7 8.70 -7.72 34.31
CA PRO A 7 9.10 -9.12 34.52
C PRO A 7 8.26 -10.12 33.72
N GLY A 8 6.97 -9.84 33.53
CA GLY A 8 6.06 -10.70 32.76
C GLY A 8 6.39 -10.68 31.28
N PHE A 9 6.61 -9.49 30.71
CA PHE A 9 7.09 -9.30 29.36
C PHE A 9 8.42 -10.01 29.12
N ASN A 10 9.41 -9.80 29.99
CA ASN A 10 10.72 -10.43 29.88
C ASN A 10 10.66 -11.96 30.01
N ALA A 11 9.81 -12.50 30.89
CA ALA A 11 9.60 -13.94 30.99
C ALA A 11 8.98 -14.52 29.71
N GLY A 12 7.97 -13.86 29.15
CA GLY A 12 7.36 -14.26 27.87
C GLY A 12 8.35 -14.18 26.71
N PHE A 13 9.14 -13.10 26.63
CA PHE A 13 10.16 -12.91 25.61
C PHE A 13 11.26 -13.98 25.69
N ALA A 14 11.73 -14.29 26.91
CA ALA A 14 12.71 -15.35 27.15
C ALA A 14 12.18 -16.73 26.76
N GLN A 15 10.89 -17.02 27.01
CA GLN A 15 10.28 -18.27 26.57
C GLN A 15 10.18 -18.34 25.04
N ALA A 16 9.76 -17.26 24.38
CA ALA A 16 9.70 -17.20 22.93
C ALA A 16 11.09 -17.40 22.28
N ILE A 17 12.16 -16.84 22.87
CA ILE A 17 13.54 -17.10 22.44
C ILE A 17 13.85 -18.60 22.49
N ARG A 18 13.55 -19.26 23.62
CA ARG A 18 13.82 -20.70 23.80
C ARG A 18 13.02 -21.54 22.82
N ASP A 19 11.74 -21.22 22.65
CA ASP A 19 10.85 -21.91 21.72
C ASP A 19 11.37 -21.80 20.28
N VAL A 20 11.81 -20.62 19.83
CA VAL A 20 12.38 -20.44 18.49
C VAL A 20 13.66 -21.26 18.31
N VAL A 21 14.57 -21.23 19.29
CA VAL A 21 15.80 -22.05 19.21
C VAL A 21 15.43 -23.54 19.18
N ASP A 22 14.55 -24.01 20.07
CA ASP A 22 14.15 -25.41 20.12
C ASP A 22 13.41 -25.86 18.84
N VAL A 23 12.59 -24.98 18.24
CA VAL A 23 11.93 -25.21 16.94
C VAL A 23 12.97 -25.43 15.85
N LEU A 24 14.00 -24.58 15.77
CA LEU A 24 15.03 -24.69 14.74
C LEU A 24 15.85 -25.98 14.85
N HIS A 25 16.04 -26.48 16.08
CA HIS A 25 16.76 -27.73 16.35
C HIS A 25 15.84 -28.97 16.34
N GLY A 26 14.57 -28.84 15.93
CA GLY A 26 13.64 -29.97 15.87
C GLY A 26 13.35 -30.59 17.25
N ALA A 27 13.33 -29.77 18.30
CA ALA A 27 13.25 -30.20 19.69
C ALA A 27 12.09 -29.54 20.46
N ALA A 28 11.06 -29.04 19.77
CA ALA A 28 9.95 -28.31 20.37
C ALA A 28 8.59 -29.00 20.16
N THR A 29 7.70 -28.84 21.15
CA THR A 29 6.27 -29.09 21.00
C THR A 29 5.53 -27.94 21.65
N LEU A 30 4.85 -27.14 20.83
CA LEU A 30 4.23 -25.89 21.25
C LEU A 30 2.70 -26.04 21.31
N PRO A 31 2.04 -25.62 22.41
CA PRO A 31 0.60 -25.67 22.51
C PRO A 31 -0.06 -24.64 21.59
N PRO A 32 -1.31 -24.89 21.13
CA PRO A 32 -2.07 -23.88 20.40
C PRO A 32 -2.29 -22.60 21.22
N GLN A 33 -1.92 -21.46 20.65
CA GLN A 33 -2.17 -20.13 21.19
C GLN A 33 -2.54 -19.19 20.04
N ALA A 34 -3.58 -18.37 20.23
CA ALA A 34 -4.01 -17.42 19.22
C ALA A 34 -2.87 -16.47 18.84
N GLY A 35 -2.58 -16.35 17.53
CA GLY A 35 -1.49 -15.51 17.02
C GLY A 35 -0.10 -16.17 17.02
N HIS A 36 0.03 -17.42 17.49
CA HIS A 36 1.30 -18.14 17.53
C HIS A 36 1.24 -19.46 16.74
N ALA A 37 2.38 -19.85 16.16
CA ALA A 37 2.54 -21.19 15.59
C ALA A 37 2.45 -22.25 16.70
N SER A 38 1.93 -23.44 16.37
CA SER A 38 1.77 -24.55 17.32
C SER A 38 1.98 -25.90 16.65
N GLY A 39 2.18 -26.94 17.46
CA GLY A 39 2.40 -28.30 17.00
C GLY A 39 3.76 -28.86 17.41
N ARG A 40 4.08 -30.04 16.88
CA ARG A 40 5.36 -30.72 17.08
C ARG A 40 6.34 -30.32 15.99
N PHE A 41 7.51 -29.84 16.39
CA PHE A 41 8.62 -29.48 15.51
C PHE A 41 9.75 -30.47 15.77
N ASP A 42 9.85 -31.54 14.98
CA ASP A 42 10.84 -32.61 15.14
C ASP A 42 11.84 -32.74 13.97
N ALA A 43 11.82 -31.77 13.05
CA ALA A 43 12.82 -31.62 12.00
C ALA A 43 13.90 -30.61 12.43
N ASP A 44 15.15 -31.05 12.54
CA ASP A 44 16.29 -30.16 12.77
C ASP A 44 16.65 -29.43 11.47
N VAL A 45 16.34 -28.13 11.43
CA VAL A 45 16.68 -27.23 10.31
C VAL A 45 17.89 -26.35 10.63
N SER A 46 18.47 -26.50 11.82
CA SER A 46 19.57 -25.69 12.30
C SER A 46 20.82 -25.72 11.38
N PRO A 47 21.16 -26.80 10.65
CA PRO A 47 22.29 -26.79 9.70
C PRO A 47 22.13 -25.79 8.54
N TRP A 48 20.90 -25.37 8.23
CA TRP A 48 20.60 -24.39 7.18
C TRP A 48 20.31 -22.98 7.71
N THR A 49 20.29 -22.80 9.03
CA THR A 49 20.08 -21.50 9.66
C THR A 49 21.38 -20.70 9.70
N ILE A 50 21.41 -19.57 8.99
CA ILE A 50 22.58 -18.70 8.85
C ILE A 50 22.80 -17.80 10.07
N ALA A 51 21.72 -17.18 10.58
CA ALA A 51 21.80 -16.15 11.62
C ALA A 51 20.44 -15.93 12.30
N TYR A 52 20.46 -15.20 13.42
CA TYR A 52 19.27 -14.69 14.10
C TYR A 52 19.15 -13.16 13.92
N ILE A 53 17.92 -12.67 13.73
CA ILE A 53 17.58 -11.25 13.81
C ILE A 53 16.43 -11.12 14.82
N LEU A 54 16.65 -10.36 15.89
CA LEU A 54 15.74 -10.27 17.02
C LEU A 54 14.85 -9.03 16.93
N GLY A 55 13.54 -9.24 17.06
CA GLY A 55 12.53 -8.18 17.10
C GLY A 55 11.97 -7.79 15.73
N ARG A 56 11.12 -6.77 15.74
CA ARG A 56 10.52 -6.10 14.57
C ARG A 56 10.92 -4.62 14.59
N GLU A 57 10.58 -3.86 13.55
CA GLU A 57 10.76 -2.40 13.55
C GLU A 57 10.19 -1.79 14.84
N TRP A 58 11.04 -1.05 15.55
CA TRP A 58 10.75 -0.52 16.89
C TRP A 58 10.24 0.91 16.77
N GLU A 59 9.09 1.19 17.38
CA GLU A 59 8.52 2.52 17.36
C GLU A 59 9.37 3.51 18.20
N PRO A 60 9.86 4.62 17.61
CA PRO A 60 10.73 5.57 18.29
C PRO A 60 10.19 6.06 19.64
N TYR A 61 8.89 6.30 19.74
CA TYR A 61 8.27 6.77 20.98
C TYR A 61 8.34 5.74 22.13
N SER A 62 8.25 4.45 21.84
CA SER A 62 8.37 3.40 22.86
C SER A 62 9.81 3.30 23.36
N ILE A 63 10.78 3.53 22.48
CA ILE A 63 12.21 3.60 22.83
C ILE A 63 12.48 4.82 23.72
N VAL A 64 11.96 5.99 23.34
CA VAL A 64 12.09 7.23 24.15
C VAL A 64 11.49 7.02 25.54
N GLY A 65 10.26 6.52 25.62
CA GLY A 65 9.56 6.29 26.90
C GLY A 65 10.32 5.33 27.82
N PHE A 66 10.93 4.28 27.28
CA PHE A 66 11.76 3.38 28.09
C PHE A 66 13.10 4.00 28.48
N ASN A 67 13.75 4.74 27.57
CA ASN A 67 15.05 5.36 27.81
C ASN A 67 15.02 6.46 28.90
N GLU A 68 13.87 7.09 29.10
CA GLU A 68 13.65 8.12 30.12
C GLU A 68 13.37 7.56 31.52
N LYS A 69 13.18 6.23 31.66
CA LYS A 69 12.89 5.61 32.96
C LYS A 69 14.06 5.76 33.94
N PRO A 70 13.84 6.32 35.15
CA PRO A 70 14.87 6.40 36.17
C PRO A 70 15.35 5.02 36.61
N GLY A 71 16.65 4.87 36.81
CA GLY A 71 17.26 3.63 37.34
C GLY A 71 17.45 2.51 36.32
N ALA A 72 17.01 2.68 35.08
CA ALA A 72 17.24 1.69 34.03
C ALA A 72 18.74 1.55 33.71
N ALA A 73 19.17 0.32 33.40
CA ALA A 73 20.58 0.00 33.20
C ALA A 73 21.12 0.63 31.91
N ARG A 74 22.34 1.17 31.97
CA ARG A 74 23.05 1.80 30.83
C ARG A 74 24.31 1.06 30.39
N ALA A 75 24.59 -0.06 31.06
CA ALA A 75 25.68 -0.96 30.73
C ALA A 75 25.23 -2.41 30.98
N PHE A 76 25.83 -3.34 30.25
CA PHE A 76 25.64 -4.76 30.46
C PHE A 76 26.90 -5.54 30.07
N ALA A 77 27.24 -6.53 30.87
CA ALA A 77 28.31 -7.48 30.61
C ALA A 77 27.74 -8.90 30.74
N GLY A 78 27.39 -9.49 29.60
CA GLY A 78 26.86 -10.84 29.49
C GLY A 78 27.93 -11.88 29.18
N THR A 79 27.49 -13.08 28.82
CA THR A 79 28.38 -14.19 28.49
C THR A 79 29.05 -13.98 27.13
N HIS A 80 28.29 -13.54 26.13
CA HIS A 80 28.65 -13.41 24.72
C HIS A 80 28.78 -11.95 24.26
N PHE A 81 28.09 -11.02 24.91
CA PHE A 81 28.10 -9.60 24.54
C PHE A 81 28.32 -8.66 25.73
N THR A 82 28.91 -7.51 25.44
CA THR A 82 28.99 -6.38 26.37
C THR A 82 28.57 -5.08 25.67
N ILE A 83 28.02 -4.16 26.45
CA ILE A 83 27.76 -2.78 26.07
C ILE A 83 28.12 -1.91 27.29
N ALA A 84 29.16 -1.10 27.15
CA ALA A 84 29.69 -0.31 28.26
C ALA A 84 28.87 0.98 28.50
N GLU A 85 28.39 1.58 27.42
CA GLU A 85 27.63 2.82 27.41
C GLU A 85 26.53 2.71 26.35
N GLY A 86 25.29 2.53 26.80
CA GLY A 86 24.12 2.44 25.94
C GLY A 86 22.89 3.10 26.56
N SER A 87 21.89 3.35 25.74
CA SER A 87 20.55 3.64 26.21
C SER A 87 19.95 2.40 26.90
N PRO A 88 18.98 2.58 27.81
CA PRO A 88 18.25 1.45 28.40
C PRO A 88 17.74 0.43 27.37
N THR A 89 17.18 0.90 26.25
CA THR A 89 16.68 0.01 25.20
C THR A 89 17.81 -0.78 24.53
N GLU A 90 18.94 -0.13 24.19
CA GLU A 90 20.11 -0.82 23.63
C GLU A 90 20.62 -1.90 24.59
N VAL A 91 20.69 -1.60 25.89
CA VAL A 91 21.09 -2.56 26.92
C VAL A 91 20.12 -3.74 26.99
N TRP A 92 18.81 -3.47 26.95
CA TRP A 92 17.79 -4.51 26.93
C TRP A 92 17.94 -5.42 25.70
N MET A 93 18.11 -4.86 24.50
CA MET A 93 18.30 -5.65 23.27
C MET A 93 19.53 -6.54 23.34
N VAL A 94 20.65 -6.01 23.84
CA VAL A 94 21.89 -6.79 24.00
C VAL A 94 21.71 -7.93 25.00
N ARG A 95 20.96 -7.72 26.09
CA ARG A 95 20.61 -8.79 27.05
C ARG A 95 19.82 -9.90 26.38
N GLN A 96 18.84 -9.57 25.54
CA GLN A 96 18.04 -10.58 24.85
C GLN A 96 18.86 -11.37 23.81
N CYS A 97 19.77 -10.69 23.09
CA CYS A 97 20.70 -11.36 22.18
C CYS A 97 21.67 -12.28 22.93
N ASP A 98 22.18 -11.85 24.09
CA ASP A 98 23.04 -12.67 24.95
C ASP A 98 22.32 -13.91 25.48
N LEU A 99 21.04 -13.75 25.87
CA LEU A 99 20.19 -14.85 26.30
C LEU A 99 20.00 -15.90 25.20
N LEU A 100 19.68 -15.48 23.97
CA LEU A 100 19.48 -16.39 22.85
C LEU A 100 20.74 -17.21 22.56
N VAL A 101 21.87 -16.53 22.40
CA VAL A 101 23.15 -17.21 22.11
C VAL A 101 23.57 -18.11 23.27
N SER A 102 23.39 -17.66 24.52
CA SER A 102 23.70 -18.48 25.70
C SER A 102 22.86 -19.75 25.76
N TYR A 103 21.57 -19.67 25.41
CA TYR A 103 20.68 -20.83 25.43
C TYR A 103 21.06 -21.85 24.35
N GLU A 104 21.31 -21.38 23.12
CA GLU A 104 21.71 -22.25 22.03
C GLU A 104 23.07 -22.94 22.29
N ASP A 105 24.05 -22.19 22.80
CA ASP A 105 25.38 -22.71 23.12
C ASP A 105 25.30 -23.75 24.25
N ALA A 106 24.57 -23.44 25.32
CA ALA A 106 24.46 -24.35 26.47
C ALA A 106 23.69 -25.64 26.16
N ARG A 107 22.63 -25.56 25.34
CA ARG A 107 21.73 -26.69 25.08
C ARG A 107 22.17 -27.54 23.89
N TYR A 108 22.65 -26.91 22.83
CA TYR A 108 22.94 -27.55 21.55
C TYR A 108 24.42 -27.48 21.16
N GLY A 109 25.27 -26.80 21.93
CA GLY A 109 26.69 -26.61 21.59
C GLY A 109 26.89 -25.84 20.29
N ALA A 110 25.92 -24.99 19.93
CA ALA A 110 25.92 -24.24 18.68
C ALA A 110 25.86 -22.73 18.95
N GLN A 111 26.43 -21.94 18.04
CA GLN A 111 26.31 -20.49 18.03
C GLN A 111 26.14 -20.02 16.59
N ARG A 112 25.33 -18.97 16.39
CA ARG A 112 25.11 -18.31 15.10
C ARG A 112 25.31 -16.80 15.20
N PRO A 113 25.73 -16.12 14.12
CA PRO A 113 25.69 -14.67 14.07
C PRO A 113 24.30 -14.15 14.45
N ILE A 114 24.24 -13.04 15.17
CA ILE A 114 22.99 -12.42 15.60
C ILE A 114 23.04 -10.91 15.42
N ALA A 115 21.86 -10.32 15.22
CA ALA A 115 21.57 -8.89 15.27
C ALA A 115 20.20 -8.66 15.95
N TYR A 116 19.89 -7.42 16.28
CA TYR A 116 18.51 -6.97 16.48
C TYR A 116 18.05 -6.16 15.26
N THR A 117 16.74 -6.15 15.01
CA THR A 117 16.13 -5.37 13.92
C THR A 117 16.30 -3.88 14.16
N ASN A 118 16.67 -3.15 13.10
CA ASN A 118 16.79 -1.70 13.08
C ASN A 118 16.21 -1.17 11.76
N TRP A 119 15.94 0.13 11.71
CA TRP A 119 15.42 0.83 10.54
C TRP A 119 15.84 2.31 10.62
N PRO A 120 15.72 3.09 9.54
CA PRO A 120 16.34 4.40 9.44
C PRO A 120 15.93 5.39 10.54
N THR A 121 14.71 5.28 11.06
CA THR A 121 14.19 6.20 12.09
C THR A 121 14.87 6.05 13.45
N THR A 122 15.57 4.94 13.65
CA THR A 122 16.33 4.64 14.86
C THR A 122 17.83 4.46 14.59
N ASP A 123 18.31 4.93 13.43
CA ASP A 123 19.73 4.92 13.11
C ASP A 123 20.51 5.97 13.94
N PRO A 124 21.86 5.88 14.04
CA PRO A 124 22.67 6.85 14.78
C PRO A 124 23.09 8.07 13.95
N ILE A 125 22.55 8.26 12.75
CA ILE A 125 22.95 9.29 11.80
C ILE A 125 22.11 10.54 12.08
N VAL A 126 22.76 11.71 12.00
CA VAL A 126 22.05 12.99 12.07
C VAL A 126 21.63 13.39 10.67
N HIS A 127 20.33 13.57 10.45
CA HIS A 127 19.72 13.86 9.16
C HIS A 127 19.39 15.36 9.06
N PRO A 128 20.14 16.15 8.26
CA PRO A 128 20.04 17.61 8.25
C PRO A 128 18.69 18.15 7.77
N THR A 129 17.85 17.35 7.11
CA THR A 129 16.52 17.79 6.66
C THR A 129 15.39 17.38 7.59
N GLU A 130 15.65 16.52 8.56
CA GLU A 130 14.62 16.03 9.48
C GLU A 130 14.25 17.09 10.52
N THR A 131 13.06 16.95 11.10
CA THR A 131 12.47 17.97 11.99
C THR A 131 11.55 17.30 12.97
N SER A 132 11.58 17.74 14.23
CA SER A 132 10.58 17.30 15.18
C SER A 132 9.20 17.87 14.86
N TYR A 133 8.16 17.22 15.36
CA TYR A 133 6.80 17.70 15.25
C TYR A 133 6.63 19.11 15.85
N ASP A 134 7.27 19.39 16.98
CA ASP A 134 7.23 20.72 17.59
C ASP A 134 7.85 21.80 16.69
N GLN A 135 8.96 21.48 16.01
CA GLN A 135 9.55 22.38 15.02
C GLN A 135 8.60 22.58 13.84
N GLN A 136 7.98 21.50 13.34
CA GLN A 136 6.96 21.56 12.30
C GLN A 136 5.81 22.52 12.69
N MET A 137 5.29 22.45 13.92
CA MET A 137 4.22 23.35 14.38
C MET A 137 4.69 24.81 14.46
N ARG A 138 5.87 25.05 15.02
CA ARG A 138 6.45 26.39 15.14
C ARG A 138 6.64 27.06 13.78
N TYR A 139 7.15 26.34 12.77
CA TYR A 139 7.30 26.90 11.42
C TYR A 139 5.98 27.27 10.75
N ARG A 140 4.88 26.62 11.15
CA ARG A 140 3.53 26.96 10.69
C ARG A 140 2.90 28.13 11.44
N GLY A 141 3.57 28.67 12.47
CA GLY A 141 3.00 29.68 13.35
C GLY A 141 1.88 29.15 14.24
N LEU A 142 1.88 27.84 14.50
CA LEU A 142 0.85 27.16 15.28
C LEU A 142 1.41 26.75 16.65
N THR A 143 0.59 26.94 17.68
CA THR A 143 0.89 26.49 19.04
C THR A 143 0.26 25.12 19.27
N TYR A 144 0.99 24.26 19.97
CA TYR A 144 0.59 22.88 20.19
C TYR A 144 -0.43 22.74 21.33
N ASP A 145 -1.72 22.71 21.01
CA ASP A 145 -2.77 22.21 21.91
C ASP A 145 -3.02 20.74 21.59
N ARG A 146 -2.09 19.87 21.99
CA ARG A 146 -2.27 18.43 21.83
C ARG A 146 -3.39 17.94 22.73
N ASP A 147 -4.24 17.09 22.18
CA ASP A 147 -5.07 16.22 22.99
C ASP A 147 -4.16 15.34 23.88
N PRO A 148 -4.25 15.44 25.22
CA PRO A 148 -3.48 14.58 26.13
C PRO A 148 -3.74 13.09 25.93
N GLY A 149 -4.87 12.72 25.30
CA GLY A 149 -5.21 11.35 24.94
C GLY A 149 -4.67 10.86 23.60
N ALA A 150 -4.03 11.72 22.79
CA ALA A 150 -3.53 11.31 21.47
C ALA A 150 -2.26 10.45 21.56
N PRO A 151 -2.09 9.41 20.70
CA PRO A 151 -0.89 8.57 20.66
C PRO A 151 0.41 9.37 20.51
N PRO A 152 1.54 8.95 21.12
CA PRO A 152 2.85 9.58 20.95
C PRO A 152 3.19 9.86 19.49
N VAL A 153 3.88 10.98 19.24
CA VAL A 153 4.27 11.31 17.86
C VAL A 153 5.39 10.38 17.44
N HIS A 154 5.25 9.81 16.25
CA HIS A 154 6.31 9.06 15.59
C HIS A 154 7.31 10.04 14.98
N GLU A 155 8.42 10.27 15.66
CA GLU A 155 9.52 11.10 15.15
C GLU A 155 10.44 10.24 14.28
N GLU A 156 10.79 10.75 13.10
CA GLU A 156 11.65 10.07 12.12
C GLU A 156 13.14 10.18 12.49
N GLU A 157 13.48 10.99 13.49
CA GLU A 157 14.79 11.14 14.10
C GLU A 157 14.61 11.53 15.58
N GLY A 158 15.58 11.17 16.44
CA GLY A 158 15.62 11.65 17.84
C GLY A 158 15.95 10.57 18.86
N VAL A 159 15.94 9.30 18.44
CA VAL A 159 16.38 8.17 19.23
C VAL A 159 17.24 7.26 18.38
N SER A 160 18.18 6.55 19.00
CA SER A 160 19.11 5.71 18.28
C SER A 160 19.23 4.34 18.93
N LEU A 161 19.31 3.32 18.09
CA LEU A 161 19.74 1.97 18.40
C LEU A 161 21.03 1.72 17.62
N ASP A 162 22.18 1.80 18.28
CA ASP A 162 23.48 1.76 17.62
C ASP A 162 24.18 0.39 17.84
N PRO A 163 24.07 -0.55 16.89
CA PRO A 163 24.72 -1.86 17.01
C PRO A 163 26.25 -1.76 17.04
N SER A 164 26.85 -0.63 16.65
CA SER A 164 28.29 -0.41 16.69
C SER A 164 28.83 -0.19 18.12
N ARG A 165 27.96 0.03 19.11
CA ARG A 165 28.32 0.12 20.54
C ARG A 165 28.53 -1.22 21.20
N VAL A 166 27.99 -2.29 20.60
CA VAL A 166 28.07 -3.65 21.15
C VAL A 166 29.46 -4.24 20.91
N ARG A 167 29.98 -4.96 21.89
CA ARG A 167 31.24 -5.70 21.80
C ARG A 167 30.99 -7.17 22.08
N ARG A 168 31.66 -8.04 21.33
CA ARG A 168 31.64 -9.49 21.56
C ARG A 168 32.66 -9.84 22.63
N THR A 169 32.31 -10.76 23.52
CA THR A 169 33.29 -11.42 24.38
C THR A 169 34.04 -12.50 23.58
N ALA A 170 35.11 -13.06 24.17
CA ALA A 170 35.82 -14.19 23.60
C ALA A 170 34.96 -15.49 23.51
N ARG A 171 33.82 -15.54 24.21
CA ARG A 171 32.89 -16.67 24.15
C ARG A 171 31.99 -16.65 22.92
N ASN A 172 31.75 -15.48 22.32
CA ASN A 172 31.03 -15.38 21.05
C ASN A 172 31.98 -15.58 19.86
N ARG A 173 31.93 -16.79 19.30
CA ARG A 173 32.70 -17.18 18.12
C ARG A 173 31.94 -16.91 16.82
N ALA A 174 30.62 -16.89 16.86
CA ALA A 174 29.78 -16.85 15.66
C ALA A 174 29.63 -15.43 15.07
N GLY A 175 29.70 -14.38 15.88
CA GLY A 175 29.74 -13.00 15.40
C GLY A 175 28.54 -12.13 15.79
N TRP A 176 28.52 -10.92 15.23
CA TRP A 176 27.55 -9.85 15.46
C TRP A 176 27.51 -8.99 14.20
N PHE A 177 26.33 -8.50 13.81
CA PHE A 177 26.16 -7.63 12.65
C PHE A 177 25.07 -6.57 12.90
N ALA A 178 25.09 -5.51 12.10
CA ALA A 178 24.02 -4.53 12.04
C ALA A 178 22.96 -4.99 11.03
N SER A 179 21.69 -4.96 11.41
CA SER A 179 20.56 -5.36 10.56
C SER A 179 19.64 -4.16 10.35
N TYR A 180 19.41 -3.76 9.09
CA TYR A 180 18.54 -2.62 8.77
C TYR A 180 17.50 -2.97 7.71
N HIS A 181 16.26 -2.58 7.95
CA HIS A 181 15.20 -2.54 6.92
C HIS A 181 15.32 -1.20 6.19
N VAL A 182 15.64 -1.21 4.89
CA VAL A 182 15.90 0.03 4.15
C VAL A 182 15.09 0.03 2.86
N TYR A 183 14.19 1.01 2.76
CA TYR A 183 13.33 1.20 1.60
C TYR A 183 13.66 2.54 0.92
N PRO A 184 13.64 2.62 -0.42
CA PRO A 184 14.14 3.80 -1.14
C PRO A 184 13.25 5.05 -1.02
N TYR A 185 12.02 4.89 -0.54
CA TYR A 185 10.98 5.92 -0.47
C TYR A 185 10.70 6.41 0.96
N TYR A 186 11.34 5.85 2.00
CA TYR A 186 11.06 6.21 3.39
C TYR A 186 12.29 6.00 4.28
N PRO A 187 12.60 6.90 5.24
CA PRO A 187 11.89 8.14 5.56
C PRO A 187 12.16 9.30 4.59
N ASP A 188 11.45 10.40 4.82
CA ASP A 188 11.51 11.62 4.00
C ASP A 188 12.92 12.25 3.94
N PHE A 189 13.76 12.09 4.98
CA PHE A 189 15.14 12.56 4.89
C PHE A 189 15.92 11.87 3.75
N MET A 190 15.57 10.63 3.36
CA MET A 190 16.19 9.99 2.20
C MET A 190 15.88 10.75 0.90
N LEU A 191 14.71 11.39 0.82
CA LEU A 191 14.28 12.11 -0.37
C LEU A 191 14.87 13.51 -0.44
N TYR A 192 14.93 14.19 0.71
CA TYR A 192 15.20 15.63 0.77
C TYR A 192 16.63 15.99 1.16
N ASP A 193 17.41 15.06 1.72
CA ASP A 193 18.81 15.32 2.02
C ASP A 193 19.58 15.64 0.72
N PRO A 194 20.20 16.84 0.62
CA PRO A 194 20.91 17.26 -0.57
C PRO A 194 22.19 16.44 -0.84
N GLY A 195 22.77 15.84 0.20
CA GLY A 195 23.85 14.86 0.11
C GLY A 195 23.41 13.60 -0.62
N TYR A 196 22.30 12.99 -0.19
CA TYR A 196 21.74 11.81 -0.86
C TYR A 196 21.31 12.10 -2.30
N ALA A 197 20.73 13.28 -2.55
CA ALA A 197 20.37 13.69 -3.91
C ALA A 197 21.56 13.77 -4.87
N ARG A 198 22.78 14.04 -4.37
CA ARG A 198 24.02 14.10 -5.16
C ARG A 198 24.73 12.76 -5.28
N ALA A 199 24.37 11.77 -4.47
CA ALA A 199 25.00 10.46 -4.50
C ALA A 199 24.70 9.72 -5.81
N ALA A 200 25.67 8.92 -6.25
CA ALA A 200 25.56 8.09 -7.43
C ALA A 200 26.30 6.77 -7.21
N SER A 201 25.66 5.67 -7.61
CA SER A 201 26.28 4.37 -7.77
C SER A 201 26.85 4.23 -9.19
N SER A 202 27.44 3.08 -9.50
CA SER A 202 27.81 2.69 -10.86
C SER A 202 26.62 2.67 -11.84
N LEU A 203 25.38 2.69 -11.33
CA LEU A 203 24.14 2.70 -12.10
C LEU A 203 23.52 4.11 -12.24
N GLY A 204 24.19 5.14 -11.73
CA GLY A 204 23.77 6.54 -11.78
C GLY A 204 23.24 7.06 -10.45
N ARG A 205 22.54 8.22 -10.48
CA ARG A 205 22.06 8.91 -9.27
C ARG A 205 21.13 8.04 -8.45
N SER A 206 21.34 7.99 -7.14
CA SER A 206 20.53 7.21 -6.21
C SER A 206 20.60 7.79 -4.79
N ASN A 207 19.45 8.26 -4.30
CA ASN A 207 19.31 8.70 -2.91
C ASN A 207 19.48 7.51 -1.95
N PHE A 208 18.91 6.36 -2.31
CA PHE A 208 19.05 5.11 -1.58
C PHE A 208 20.52 4.72 -1.39
N PHE A 209 21.33 4.81 -2.44
CA PHE A 209 22.76 4.56 -2.35
C PHE A 209 23.49 5.57 -1.46
N GLY A 210 23.11 6.85 -1.51
CA GLY A 210 23.64 7.87 -0.62
C GLY A 210 23.42 7.52 0.85
N TYR A 211 22.20 7.12 1.21
CA TYR A 211 21.87 6.66 2.56
C TYR A 211 22.67 5.41 2.95
N LEU A 212 22.78 4.42 2.07
CA LEU A 212 23.56 3.21 2.33
C LEU A 212 25.05 3.52 2.61
N GLN A 213 25.61 4.53 1.94
CA GLN A 213 26.99 4.95 2.19
C GLN A 213 27.15 5.53 3.61
N ASP A 214 26.21 6.35 4.08
CA ASP A 214 26.25 6.87 5.45
C ASP A 214 26.00 5.77 6.49
N LEU A 215 25.06 4.87 6.22
CA LEU A 215 24.81 3.72 7.07
C LEU A 215 26.05 2.82 7.19
N ARG A 216 26.77 2.60 6.08
CA ARG A 216 28.03 1.84 6.09
C ARG A 216 29.13 2.56 6.88
N ARG A 217 29.20 3.89 6.81
CA ARG A 217 30.15 4.72 7.56
C ARG A 217 29.84 4.67 9.06
N ALA A 218 28.58 4.80 9.45
CA ALA A 218 28.13 4.73 10.84
C ALA A 218 28.49 3.39 11.50
N HIS A 219 28.37 2.28 10.74
CA HIS A 219 28.66 0.93 11.22
C HIS A 219 30.04 0.41 10.79
N ARG A 220 31.04 1.28 10.70
CA ARG A 220 32.41 0.88 10.35
C ARG A 220 32.96 -0.09 11.41
N GLY A 221 33.42 -1.25 10.97
CA GLY A 221 34.01 -2.27 11.85
C GLY A 221 33.08 -3.44 12.21
N ILE A 222 31.80 -3.36 11.87
CA ILE A 222 30.87 -4.49 11.91
C ILE A 222 30.26 -4.76 10.52
N PRO A 223 29.85 -6.00 10.20
CA PRO A 223 29.08 -6.28 8.99
C PRO A 223 27.73 -5.57 9.04
N LEU A 224 27.28 -5.05 7.90
CA LEU A 224 25.96 -4.44 7.72
C LEU A 224 25.14 -5.33 6.79
N VAL A 225 24.00 -5.83 7.23
CA VAL A 225 23.03 -6.55 6.41
C VAL A 225 21.81 -5.66 6.22
N VAL A 226 21.44 -5.43 4.97
CA VAL A 226 20.13 -4.85 4.65
C VAL A 226 19.13 -6.00 4.67
N ALA A 227 18.44 -6.13 5.79
CA ALA A 227 17.58 -7.28 6.11
C ALA A 227 16.18 -7.19 5.50
N GLU A 228 15.80 -6.00 5.04
CA GLU A 228 14.65 -5.82 4.16
C GLU A 228 14.96 -4.70 3.16
N PHE A 229 14.62 -4.93 1.89
CA PHE A 229 14.54 -3.92 0.85
C PHE A 229 13.54 -4.37 -0.22
N GLY A 230 13.02 -3.43 -1.01
CA GLY A 230 12.20 -3.73 -2.18
C GLY A 230 11.26 -2.58 -2.52
N VAL A 231 10.54 -2.71 -3.63
CA VAL A 231 9.41 -1.85 -3.97
C VAL A 231 8.19 -2.69 -4.38
N PRO A 232 6.95 -2.26 -4.07
CA PRO A 232 5.78 -3.09 -4.33
C PRO A 232 5.19 -2.87 -5.73
N SER A 233 4.58 -3.92 -6.28
CA SER A 233 3.96 -3.92 -7.62
C SER A 233 2.48 -3.52 -7.60
N SER A 234 2.06 -2.71 -6.62
CA SER A 234 0.68 -2.25 -6.47
C SER A 234 0.29 -1.24 -7.54
N ARG A 235 -1.02 -1.10 -7.78
CA ARG A 235 -1.57 -0.01 -8.58
C ARG A 235 -1.56 1.31 -7.82
N GLY A 236 -1.92 1.27 -6.53
CA GLY A 236 -1.83 2.43 -5.64
C GLY A 236 -0.39 2.79 -5.30
N ASN A 237 -0.17 4.06 -5.01
CA ASN A 237 1.14 4.60 -4.63
C ASN A 237 0.95 5.41 -3.35
N ALA A 238 1.58 4.97 -2.26
CA ALA A 238 1.49 5.64 -0.97
C ALA A 238 2.53 6.76 -0.84
N HIS A 239 3.64 6.74 -1.58
CA HIS A 239 4.71 7.72 -1.39
C HIS A 239 5.60 7.84 -2.63
N LEU A 240 5.75 9.06 -3.14
CA LEU A 240 6.56 9.37 -4.31
C LEU A 240 8.04 9.50 -3.94
N GLN A 241 8.91 9.11 -4.86
CA GLN A 241 10.34 8.95 -4.67
C GLN A 241 11.07 9.49 -5.92
N PRO A 242 12.15 10.30 -5.79
CA PRO A 242 12.74 11.04 -6.91
C PRO A 242 13.22 10.22 -8.12
N GLN A 243 13.69 8.99 -7.92
CA GLN A 243 14.17 8.08 -8.96
C GLN A 243 13.08 7.16 -9.52
N GLY A 244 11.83 7.28 -9.05
CA GLY A 244 10.72 6.43 -9.49
C GLY A 244 10.53 5.15 -8.67
N TRP A 245 11.32 4.92 -7.63
CA TRP A 245 11.20 3.76 -6.73
C TRP A 245 10.20 4.05 -5.62
N HIS A 246 8.98 4.31 -6.04
CA HIS A 246 7.88 4.73 -5.20
C HIS A 246 7.42 3.62 -4.24
N HIS A 247 6.67 4.01 -3.22
CA HIS A 247 5.92 3.08 -2.38
C HIS A 247 4.66 2.60 -3.12
N GLY A 248 4.85 1.92 -4.26
CA GLY A 248 3.78 1.42 -5.14
C GLY A 248 3.64 2.18 -6.46
N GLY A 249 2.63 1.83 -7.26
CA GLY A 249 2.40 2.43 -8.58
C GLY A 249 3.34 1.92 -9.67
N LEU A 250 3.98 0.78 -9.45
CA LEU A 250 4.95 0.15 -10.36
C LEU A 250 4.37 -1.13 -10.94
N SER A 251 4.60 -1.38 -12.23
CA SER A 251 4.31 -2.69 -12.81
C SER A 251 5.28 -3.75 -12.27
N GLU A 252 4.91 -5.02 -12.36
CA GLU A 252 5.79 -6.12 -11.95
C GLU A 252 7.15 -6.12 -12.69
N GLN A 253 7.18 -5.66 -13.94
CA GLN A 253 8.42 -5.49 -14.71
C GLN A 253 9.27 -4.33 -14.17
N ALA A 254 8.63 -3.23 -13.78
CA ALA A 254 9.31 -2.08 -13.19
C ALA A 254 9.88 -2.42 -11.81
N VAL A 255 9.14 -3.16 -10.97
CA VAL A 255 9.63 -3.70 -9.69
C VAL A 255 10.87 -4.58 -9.90
N ALA A 256 10.83 -5.50 -10.87
CA ALA A 256 11.98 -6.36 -11.17
C ALA A 256 13.25 -5.56 -11.53
N ALA A 257 13.11 -4.46 -12.27
CA ALA A 257 14.22 -3.59 -12.61
C ALA A 257 14.72 -2.78 -11.41
N ALA A 258 13.80 -2.25 -10.59
CA ALA A 258 14.12 -1.51 -9.39
C ALA A 258 14.87 -2.38 -8.36
N ASP A 259 14.33 -3.56 -8.01
CA ASP A 259 14.91 -4.41 -6.97
C ASP A 259 16.28 -4.98 -7.38
N VAL A 260 16.49 -5.29 -8.66
CA VAL A 260 17.83 -5.66 -9.15
C VAL A 260 18.82 -4.52 -8.96
N ARG A 261 18.39 -3.28 -9.19
CA ARG A 261 19.23 -2.10 -8.97
C ARG A 261 19.50 -1.89 -7.48
N LEU A 262 18.48 -1.92 -6.62
CA LEU A 262 18.64 -1.78 -5.17
C LEU A 262 19.61 -2.84 -4.62
N ALA A 263 19.43 -4.11 -5.02
CA ALA A 263 20.33 -5.19 -4.61
C ALA A 263 21.79 -4.98 -5.04
N ARG A 264 22.01 -4.44 -6.26
CA ARG A 264 23.36 -4.08 -6.73
C ARG A 264 23.95 -2.92 -5.94
N GLU A 265 23.14 -1.91 -5.63
CA GLU A 265 23.58 -0.74 -4.85
C GLU A 265 23.90 -1.11 -3.40
N ILE A 266 23.16 -2.03 -2.78
CA ILE A 266 23.49 -2.60 -1.46
C ILE A 266 24.87 -3.27 -1.49
N ARG A 267 25.14 -4.10 -2.51
CA ARG A 267 26.45 -4.73 -2.70
C ARG A 267 27.55 -3.71 -2.96
N GLU A 268 27.31 -2.72 -3.82
CA GLU A 268 28.27 -1.67 -4.16
C GLU A 268 28.61 -0.78 -2.95
N ALA A 269 27.65 -0.54 -2.05
CA ALA A 269 27.86 0.21 -0.81
C ALA A 269 28.73 -0.57 0.19
N GLY A 270 29.03 -1.85 -0.07
CA GLY A 270 29.85 -2.69 0.78
C GLY A 270 29.10 -3.28 1.97
N ALA A 271 27.77 -3.46 1.85
CA ALA A 271 27.00 -4.27 2.78
C ALA A 271 27.37 -5.76 2.65
N ALA A 272 27.24 -6.50 3.74
CA ALA A 272 27.53 -7.92 3.84
C ALA A 272 26.40 -8.82 3.33
N GLY A 273 25.18 -8.30 3.22
CA GLY A 273 24.01 -9.06 2.74
C GLY A 273 22.83 -8.17 2.39
N ALA A 274 21.93 -8.73 1.58
CA ALA A 274 20.68 -8.10 1.14
C ALA A 274 19.57 -9.15 1.15
N ILE A 275 18.45 -8.86 1.81
CA ILE A 275 17.27 -9.75 1.87
C ILE A 275 16.08 -8.97 1.30
N VAL A 276 15.51 -9.49 0.23
CA VAL A 276 14.36 -8.85 -0.43
C VAL A 276 13.09 -9.11 0.38
N PHE A 277 12.32 -8.05 0.62
CA PHE A 277 10.99 -8.13 1.20
C PHE A 277 9.98 -8.22 0.05
N ALA A 278 9.22 -9.31 -0.14
CA ALA A 278 9.12 -10.54 0.66
C ALA A 278 8.84 -11.78 -0.21
N TRP A 279 8.63 -12.95 0.42
CA TRP A 279 8.35 -14.19 -0.32
C TRP A 279 7.04 -14.15 -1.12
N MET A 280 5.92 -13.78 -0.49
CA MET A 280 4.60 -13.78 -1.12
C MET A 280 3.85 -12.49 -0.84
N ASP A 281 2.87 -12.19 -1.69
CA ASP A 281 1.92 -11.10 -1.46
C ASP A 281 1.05 -11.41 -0.23
N GLU A 282 0.73 -10.38 0.55
CA GLU A 282 0.14 -10.51 1.89
C GLU A 282 -1.14 -9.66 2.01
N TRP A 283 -2.29 -10.20 1.59
CA TRP A 283 -3.57 -9.46 1.52
C TRP A 283 -4.08 -8.89 2.85
N PHE A 284 -3.57 -9.39 3.98
CA PHE A 284 -3.98 -8.89 5.30
C PHE A 284 -3.25 -7.61 5.70
N LYS A 285 -2.21 -7.21 4.96
CA LYS A 285 -1.44 -6.01 5.24
C LYS A 285 -2.15 -4.76 4.74
N ARG A 286 -1.91 -3.66 5.43
CA ARG A 286 -2.58 -2.39 5.17
C ARG A 286 -1.56 -1.27 5.20
N ASN A 287 -1.73 -0.32 4.29
CA ASN A 287 -0.94 0.91 4.29
C ASN A 287 -1.81 2.09 4.77
N TRP A 288 -1.15 3.17 5.18
CA TRP A 288 -1.85 4.37 5.63
C TRP A 288 -2.75 4.98 4.53
N PHE A 289 -2.46 4.70 3.27
CA PHE A 289 -3.13 5.25 2.09
C PHE A 289 -4.54 4.68 1.88
N THR A 290 -4.79 3.44 2.30
CA THR A 290 -6.08 2.74 2.13
C THR A 290 -6.72 2.27 3.44
N MET A 291 -5.96 2.13 4.53
CA MET A 291 -6.46 1.52 5.78
C MET A 291 -7.69 2.22 6.39
N GLY A 292 -7.86 3.53 6.13
CA GLY A 292 -9.01 4.31 6.63
C GLY A 292 -10.33 3.99 5.92
N THR A 293 -10.28 3.32 4.77
CA THR A 293 -11.44 2.95 3.96
C THR A 293 -11.66 1.44 3.90
N GLU A 294 -10.77 0.63 4.46
CA GLU A 294 -10.92 -0.83 4.56
C GLU A 294 -11.70 -1.19 5.84
N LEU A 295 -13.01 -1.22 5.71
CA LEU A 295 -13.94 -1.30 6.83
C LEU A 295 -14.96 -2.44 6.60
N PRO A 296 -15.04 -3.42 7.51
CA PRO A 296 -14.32 -3.52 8.78
C PRO A 296 -12.89 -4.09 8.63
N ALA A 297 -11.99 -3.64 9.51
CA ALA A 297 -10.55 -3.89 9.43
C ALA A 297 -10.14 -5.38 9.42
N GLU A 298 -10.84 -6.22 10.17
CA GLU A 298 -10.57 -7.64 10.33
C GLU A 298 -10.88 -8.48 9.08
N ARG A 299 -11.62 -7.91 8.13
CA ARG A 299 -12.01 -8.57 6.88
C ARG A 299 -11.06 -8.30 5.71
N GLY A 300 -10.03 -7.47 5.88
CA GLY A 300 -9.04 -7.16 4.83
C GLY A 300 -8.46 -8.41 4.16
N ARG A 301 -8.20 -9.48 4.92
CA ARG A 301 -7.72 -10.77 4.39
C ARG A 301 -8.64 -11.46 3.37
N LEU A 302 -9.90 -11.05 3.27
CA LEU A 302 -10.90 -11.67 2.40
C LEU A 302 -10.91 -11.08 1.00
N TRP A 303 -10.17 -10.01 0.74
CA TRP A 303 -10.11 -9.40 -0.57
C TRP A 303 -8.73 -8.81 -0.83
N HIS A 304 -8.44 -8.48 -2.09
CA HIS A 304 -7.12 -8.05 -2.51
C HIS A 304 -7.18 -6.58 -2.91
N ASN A 305 -6.69 -5.70 -2.03
CA ASN A 305 -6.71 -4.28 -2.28
C ASN A 305 -5.50 -3.87 -3.11
N VAL A 306 -5.69 -3.80 -4.43
CA VAL A 306 -4.62 -3.40 -5.36
C VAL A 306 -4.18 -1.93 -5.23
N MET A 307 -4.90 -1.14 -4.43
CA MET A 307 -4.48 0.20 -4.03
C MET A 307 -3.55 0.21 -2.81
N SER A 308 -3.45 -0.91 -2.07
CA SER A 308 -2.55 -1.10 -0.93
C SER A 308 -1.18 -1.59 -1.40
N SER A 309 -0.16 -0.75 -1.26
CA SER A 309 1.25 -1.08 -1.54
C SER A 309 1.76 -2.25 -0.69
N GLU A 310 1.28 -2.36 0.55
CA GLU A 310 1.75 -3.35 1.52
C GLU A 310 1.32 -4.79 1.18
N GLU A 311 0.32 -4.95 0.30
CA GLU A 311 -0.11 -6.27 -0.16
C GLU A 311 0.73 -6.82 -1.33
N HIS A 312 1.66 -6.03 -1.90
CA HIS A 312 2.22 -6.29 -3.24
C HIS A 312 3.76 -6.46 -3.29
N TYR A 313 4.42 -6.73 -2.16
CA TYR A 313 5.88 -6.93 -2.08
C TYR A 313 6.37 -8.32 -2.50
N GLY A 314 5.50 -9.32 -2.52
CA GLY A 314 5.89 -10.71 -2.72
C GLY A 314 6.61 -10.94 -4.04
N VAL A 315 7.68 -11.73 -4.04
CA VAL A 315 8.24 -12.30 -5.27
C VAL A 315 7.31 -13.38 -5.86
N LEU A 316 6.47 -13.99 -5.03
CA LEU A 316 5.32 -14.83 -5.40
C LEU A 316 4.04 -13.99 -5.36
N ALA A 317 3.40 -13.83 -6.51
CA ALA A 317 2.10 -13.19 -6.60
C ALA A 317 1.03 -14.08 -5.97
N VAL A 318 0.11 -13.44 -5.23
CA VAL A 318 -1.17 -14.03 -4.79
C VAL A 318 -2.27 -13.14 -5.37
N ARG A 319 -2.94 -13.60 -6.43
CA ARG A 319 -3.88 -12.78 -7.21
C ARG A 319 -5.30 -13.31 -7.08
N ALA A 320 -6.25 -12.38 -7.06
CA ALA A 320 -7.67 -12.70 -7.01
C ALA A 320 -8.14 -13.50 -8.23
N GLY A 321 -9.13 -14.37 -8.01
CA GLY A 321 -9.78 -15.16 -9.03
C GLY A 321 -9.02 -16.43 -9.44
N ASP A 322 -9.67 -17.27 -10.23
CA ASP A 322 -9.06 -18.46 -10.83
C ASP A 322 -8.29 -18.07 -12.10
N SER A 323 -7.01 -18.45 -12.16
CA SER A 323 -6.11 -18.21 -13.30
C SER A 323 -6.69 -18.64 -14.66
N ALA A 324 -7.57 -19.63 -14.70
CA ALA A 324 -8.18 -20.16 -15.91
C ALA A 324 -9.31 -19.26 -16.46
N THR A 325 -10.00 -18.52 -15.59
CA THR A 325 -11.23 -17.79 -15.93
C THR A 325 -11.13 -16.29 -15.71
N VAL A 326 -10.20 -15.80 -14.89
CA VAL A 326 -10.06 -14.38 -14.55
C VAL A 326 -9.87 -13.50 -15.80
N PRO A 327 -10.70 -12.46 -16.01
CA PRO A 327 -10.53 -11.51 -17.10
C PRO A 327 -9.29 -10.65 -16.87
N LEU A 328 -8.45 -10.54 -17.90
CA LEU A 328 -7.27 -9.68 -17.90
C LEU A 328 -7.35 -8.75 -19.12
N PRO A 329 -7.10 -7.44 -18.98
CA PRO A 329 -7.05 -6.55 -20.13
C PRO A 329 -6.04 -7.05 -21.17
N GLY A 330 -6.49 -7.21 -22.42
CA GLY A 330 -5.70 -7.81 -23.50
C GLY A 330 -5.51 -9.33 -23.42
N GLY A 331 -6.21 -10.00 -22.50
CA GLY A 331 -6.28 -11.45 -22.40
C GLY A 331 -7.35 -12.06 -23.33
N PRO A 332 -7.63 -13.38 -23.20
CA PRO A 332 -8.58 -14.07 -24.07
C PRO A 332 -9.99 -13.47 -24.02
N ALA A 333 -10.54 -13.10 -25.18
CA ALA A 333 -11.88 -12.49 -25.30
C ALA A 333 -13.00 -13.36 -24.69
N ALA A 334 -12.87 -14.68 -24.73
CA ALA A 334 -13.84 -15.62 -24.15
C ALA A 334 -14.07 -15.39 -22.65
N ARG A 335 -13.06 -14.96 -21.89
CA ARG A 335 -13.19 -14.67 -20.45
C ARG A 335 -14.06 -13.44 -20.20
N TRP A 336 -13.91 -12.41 -21.03
CA TRP A 336 -14.74 -11.20 -21.00
C TRP A 336 -16.17 -11.47 -21.49
N GLN A 337 -16.34 -12.34 -22.48
CA GLN A 337 -17.65 -12.74 -23.01
C GLN A 337 -18.44 -13.63 -22.04
N ALA A 338 -17.75 -14.37 -21.16
CA ALA A 338 -18.37 -15.18 -20.12
C ALA A 338 -19.01 -14.34 -18.99
N LEU A 339 -18.69 -13.04 -18.90
CA LEU A 339 -19.30 -12.14 -17.93
C LEU A 339 -20.81 -11.99 -18.18
N ARG A 340 -21.57 -11.70 -17.11
CA ARG A 340 -23.02 -11.57 -17.17
C ARG A 340 -23.40 -10.33 -17.98
N ALA A 341 -24.20 -10.50 -19.04
CA ALA A 341 -24.79 -9.36 -19.74
C ALA A 341 -25.81 -8.67 -18.82
N VAL A 342 -25.65 -7.36 -18.63
CA VAL A 342 -26.53 -6.55 -17.78
C VAL A 342 -27.36 -5.57 -18.60
N ALA A 343 -26.85 -5.09 -19.74
CA ALA A 343 -27.60 -4.17 -20.60
C ALA A 343 -27.25 -4.39 -22.08
N ALA A 344 -28.21 -4.21 -22.97
CA ALA A 344 -27.98 -4.16 -24.41
C ALA A 344 -28.79 -3.03 -25.06
N GLY A 345 -28.25 -2.43 -26.13
CA GLY A 345 -28.89 -1.31 -26.81
C GLY A 345 -27.97 -0.63 -27.82
N ARG A 346 -28.47 0.39 -28.51
CA ARG A 346 -27.68 1.15 -29.49
C ARG A 346 -26.78 2.15 -28.78
N LEU A 347 -25.49 2.11 -29.11
CA LEU A 347 -24.48 2.99 -28.54
C LEU A 347 -23.69 3.75 -29.62
N VAL A 348 -23.04 3.04 -30.53
CA VAL A 348 -22.33 3.62 -31.68
C VAL A 348 -22.72 2.86 -32.94
N GLY A 349 -23.43 3.53 -33.84
CA GLY A 349 -23.95 2.91 -35.06
C GLY A 349 -25.28 2.17 -34.87
N ALA A 350 -25.64 1.34 -35.85
CA ALA A 350 -26.95 0.68 -35.88
C ALA A 350 -27.01 -0.63 -35.05
N ASP A 351 -25.87 -1.27 -34.83
CA ASP A 351 -25.79 -2.55 -34.11
C ASP A 351 -25.95 -2.36 -32.61
N SER A 352 -26.54 -3.37 -31.95
CA SER A 352 -26.65 -3.38 -30.50
C SER A 352 -25.27 -3.61 -29.87
N ALA A 353 -24.86 -2.71 -29.00
CA ALA A 353 -23.81 -2.96 -28.03
C ALA A 353 -24.38 -3.78 -26.85
N THR A 354 -23.50 -4.45 -26.11
CA THR A 354 -23.82 -5.18 -24.87
C THR A 354 -22.80 -4.82 -23.81
N LEU A 355 -23.29 -4.44 -22.63
CA LEU A 355 -22.49 -4.33 -21.41
C LEU A 355 -22.57 -5.63 -20.65
N ARG A 356 -21.42 -6.21 -20.33
CA ARG A 356 -21.27 -7.32 -19.40
C ARG A 356 -20.50 -6.89 -18.17
N VAL A 357 -20.90 -7.42 -17.02
CA VAL A 357 -20.29 -7.10 -15.73
C VAL A 357 -20.01 -8.39 -14.96
N GLY A 358 -18.87 -8.43 -14.29
CA GLY A 358 -18.54 -9.46 -13.31
C GLY A 358 -17.47 -8.96 -12.35
N GLN A 359 -16.92 -9.86 -11.55
CA GLN A 359 -16.07 -9.46 -10.44
C GLN A 359 -15.20 -10.60 -9.91
N ASP A 360 -14.18 -10.24 -9.15
CA ASP A 360 -13.46 -11.13 -8.24
C ASP A 360 -13.16 -10.40 -6.92
N ALA A 361 -12.25 -10.95 -6.11
CA ALA A 361 -11.87 -10.38 -4.84
C ALA A 361 -11.02 -9.08 -4.95
N ALA A 362 -10.66 -8.60 -6.14
CA ALA A 362 -9.87 -7.38 -6.35
C ALA A 362 -10.60 -6.32 -7.20
N TYR A 363 -11.40 -6.76 -8.18
CA TYR A 363 -11.95 -5.88 -9.21
C TYR A 363 -13.43 -6.12 -9.49
N VAL A 364 -14.09 -5.06 -9.95
CA VAL A 364 -15.25 -5.16 -10.84
C VAL A 364 -14.79 -5.04 -12.30
N TYR A 365 -15.31 -5.90 -13.16
CA TYR A 365 -14.98 -6.01 -14.59
C TYR A 365 -16.15 -5.53 -15.45
N LEU A 366 -15.86 -4.68 -16.44
CA LEU A 366 -16.82 -4.21 -17.45
C LEU A 366 -16.34 -4.60 -18.84
N ALA A 367 -17.17 -5.30 -19.61
CA ALA A 367 -16.94 -5.56 -21.03
C ALA A 367 -18.03 -4.87 -21.85
N LEU A 368 -17.65 -3.89 -22.65
CA LEU A 368 -18.54 -3.23 -23.59
C LEU A 368 -18.20 -3.73 -25.00
N GLU A 369 -19.08 -4.54 -25.58
CA GLU A 369 -18.87 -5.17 -26.88
C GLU A 369 -19.93 -4.77 -27.90
N SER A 370 -19.55 -4.67 -29.17
CA SER A 370 -20.50 -4.50 -30.27
C SER A 370 -20.02 -5.23 -31.53
N PRO A 371 -20.91 -5.93 -32.27
CA PRO A 371 -20.57 -6.52 -33.57
C PRO A 371 -19.98 -5.50 -34.56
N ALA A 372 -20.44 -4.24 -34.52
CA ALA A 372 -19.95 -3.16 -35.38
C ALA A 372 -18.45 -2.86 -35.20
N TRP A 373 -17.88 -3.22 -34.05
CA TRP A 373 -16.49 -2.91 -33.69
C TRP A 373 -15.52 -4.05 -34.01
N ARG A 374 -16.03 -5.26 -34.27
CA ARG A 374 -15.22 -6.47 -34.49
C ARG A 374 -14.30 -6.33 -35.70
N GLY A 375 -13.01 -6.63 -35.48
CA GLY A 375 -11.96 -6.53 -36.49
C GLY A 375 -11.64 -5.10 -36.92
N ARG A 376 -12.09 -4.07 -36.18
CA ARG A 376 -11.96 -2.66 -36.56
C ARG A 376 -11.31 -1.83 -35.46
N PRO A 377 -10.56 -0.77 -35.79
CA PRO A 377 -10.11 0.20 -34.79
C PRO A 377 -11.33 0.94 -34.22
N PHE A 378 -11.31 1.22 -32.91
CA PHE A 378 -12.34 2.06 -32.31
C PHE A 378 -12.18 3.51 -32.80
N PRO A 379 -13.28 4.22 -33.13
CA PRO A 379 -13.23 5.57 -33.72
C PRO A 379 -12.93 6.68 -32.69
N TRP A 380 -11.83 6.56 -31.94
CA TRP A 380 -11.40 7.52 -30.91
C TRP A 380 -11.38 9.00 -31.36
N PRO A 381 -11.09 9.38 -32.62
CA PRO A 381 -11.16 10.79 -33.01
C PRO A 381 -12.58 11.39 -32.97
N ARG A 382 -13.63 10.56 -33.01
CA ARG A 382 -15.03 11.00 -33.17
C ARG A 382 -15.96 10.54 -32.06
N VAL A 383 -15.53 9.60 -31.24
CA VAL A 383 -16.35 9.01 -30.19
C VAL A 383 -15.63 9.17 -28.85
N ARG A 384 -16.41 9.62 -27.87
CA ARG A 384 -16.08 9.68 -26.45
C ARG A 384 -17.04 8.75 -25.72
N LEU A 385 -16.57 8.09 -24.67
CA LEU A 385 -17.38 7.19 -23.86
C LEU A 385 -17.39 7.63 -22.41
N GLN A 386 -18.56 7.59 -21.81
CA GLN A 386 -18.75 7.78 -20.38
C GLN A 386 -19.50 6.59 -19.80
N ILE A 387 -19.00 6.03 -18.70
CA ILE A 387 -19.67 4.99 -17.91
C ILE A 387 -19.96 5.57 -16.52
N ALA A 388 -21.23 5.84 -16.24
CA ALA A 388 -21.70 6.29 -14.95
C ALA A 388 -22.00 5.08 -14.05
N ILE A 389 -21.59 5.16 -12.78
CA ILE A 389 -21.69 4.06 -11.82
C ILE A 389 -22.31 4.57 -10.52
N ASP A 390 -23.39 3.93 -10.11
CA ASP A 390 -24.02 4.06 -8.80
C ASP A 390 -23.49 2.95 -7.91
N THR A 391 -23.10 3.30 -6.68
CA THR A 391 -22.40 2.40 -5.76
C THR A 391 -23.02 2.30 -4.39
N HIS A 392 -23.74 3.33 -3.93
CA HIS A 392 -24.25 3.41 -2.56
C HIS A 392 -25.77 3.45 -2.49
N ASP A 393 -26.40 4.48 -3.06
CA ASP A 393 -27.85 4.70 -2.99
C ASP A 393 -28.28 5.44 -4.24
N ALA A 394 -29.05 4.77 -5.09
CA ALA A 394 -29.48 5.25 -6.40
C ALA A 394 -30.27 6.59 -6.37
N PHE A 395 -30.75 7.04 -5.21
CA PHE A 395 -31.39 8.36 -5.07
C PHE A 395 -30.42 9.51 -4.79
N ARG A 396 -29.14 9.21 -4.55
CA ARG A 396 -28.05 10.15 -4.26
C ARG A 396 -27.07 10.18 -5.43
N GLY A 397 -26.05 11.03 -5.32
CA GLY A 397 -25.09 11.23 -6.39
C GLY A 397 -25.61 12.17 -7.49
N GLN A 398 -24.89 12.20 -8.60
CA GLN A 398 -25.12 13.12 -9.70
C GLN A 398 -26.27 12.66 -10.61
N THR A 399 -27.32 13.46 -10.75
CA THR A 399 -28.48 13.15 -11.61
C THR A 399 -28.39 13.75 -13.01
N VAL A 400 -27.32 14.49 -13.32
CA VAL A 400 -27.07 15.08 -14.64
C VAL A 400 -25.65 14.74 -15.09
N LEU A 401 -25.50 14.07 -16.24
CA LEU A 401 -24.17 13.78 -16.77
C LEU A 401 -23.50 15.02 -17.35
N PRO A 402 -22.17 15.21 -17.13
CA PRO A 402 -21.43 16.29 -17.76
C PRO A 402 -21.39 16.11 -19.27
N PHE A 403 -21.24 17.23 -19.99
CA PHE A 403 -21.16 17.34 -21.46
C PHE A 403 -22.44 16.92 -22.22
N SER A 404 -22.98 15.72 -21.98
CA SER A 404 -24.21 15.25 -22.64
C SER A 404 -25.48 15.91 -22.10
N GLY A 405 -25.49 16.36 -20.84
CA GLY A 405 -26.65 16.96 -20.20
C GLY A 405 -27.79 15.97 -19.92
N ILE A 406 -27.57 14.67 -20.13
CA ILE A 406 -28.57 13.62 -19.87
C ILE A 406 -28.96 13.65 -18.41
N ARG A 407 -30.27 13.73 -18.16
CA ARG A 407 -30.84 13.62 -16.82
C ARG A 407 -31.18 12.18 -16.51
N SER A 408 -30.91 11.77 -15.29
CA SER A 408 -31.09 10.41 -14.80
C SER A 408 -31.92 10.39 -13.54
N ALA A 409 -32.84 9.43 -13.45
CA ALA A 409 -33.57 9.15 -12.22
C ALA A 409 -32.71 8.43 -11.18
N ILE A 410 -31.64 7.75 -11.61
CA ILE A 410 -30.56 7.23 -10.76
C ILE A 410 -29.49 8.32 -10.66
N GLY A 411 -29.00 8.61 -9.46
CA GLY A 411 -27.80 9.44 -9.34
C GLY A 411 -26.53 8.60 -9.29
N TRP A 412 -25.44 9.20 -9.76
CA TRP A 412 -24.18 8.53 -10.02
C TRP A 412 -23.09 9.09 -9.12
N GLU A 413 -22.43 8.25 -8.31
CA GLU A 413 -21.25 8.67 -7.54
C GLU A 413 -20.00 8.76 -8.42
N TYR A 414 -19.90 7.92 -9.45
CA TYR A 414 -18.70 7.79 -10.26
C TYR A 414 -18.95 7.93 -11.75
N LEU A 415 -17.92 8.41 -12.45
CA LEU A 415 -17.90 8.55 -13.90
C LEU A 415 -16.55 8.08 -14.45
N VAL A 416 -16.57 7.03 -15.28
CA VAL A 416 -15.42 6.65 -16.09
C VAL A 416 -15.52 7.37 -17.43
N SER A 417 -14.56 8.22 -17.74
CA SER A 417 -14.42 8.89 -19.04
C SER A 417 -13.31 8.21 -19.84
N ILE A 418 -13.60 7.73 -21.06
CA ILE A 418 -12.61 7.15 -21.99
C ILE A 418 -12.64 7.96 -23.28
N ASP A 419 -11.69 8.89 -23.39
CA ASP A 419 -11.58 9.84 -24.48
C ASP A 419 -10.50 9.43 -25.51
N GLY A 420 -9.68 8.45 -25.14
CA GLY A 420 -8.76 7.73 -26.02
C GLY A 420 -7.72 6.93 -25.24
N PRO A 421 -6.80 6.22 -25.91
CA PRO A 421 -5.79 5.38 -25.26
C PRO A 421 -4.86 6.10 -24.26
N ARG A 422 -4.76 7.44 -24.32
CA ARG A 422 -3.94 8.26 -23.43
C ARG A 422 -4.75 9.10 -22.43
N ASP A 423 -6.07 9.10 -22.57
CA ASP A 423 -6.99 9.91 -21.79
C ASP A 423 -8.18 9.04 -21.36
N ALA A 424 -8.00 8.39 -20.22
CA ALA A 424 -9.02 7.61 -19.55
C ALA A 424 -8.88 7.80 -18.04
N ARG A 425 -10.01 8.04 -17.36
CA ARG A 425 -10.03 8.37 -15.94
C ARG A 425 -11.35 8.00 -15.28
N LEU A 426 -11.27 7.67 -14.00
CA LEU A 426 -12.37 7.57 -13.06
C LEU A 426 -12.44 8.87 -12.25
N GLU A 427 -13.63 9.43 -12.18
CA GLU A 427 -13.96 10.66 -11.47
C GLU A 427 -15.09 10.36 -10.47
N VAL A 428 -15.21 11.17 -9.41
CA VAL A 428 -16.13 10.94 -8.29
C VAL A 428 -16.89 12.21 -7.93
N THR A 429 -18.10 12.11 -7.39
CA THR A 429 -18.80 13.30 -6.88
C THR A 429 -18.00 13.98 -5.76
N PRO A 430 -17.96 15.32 -5.68
CA PRO A 430 -17.11 16.03 -4.71
C PRO A 430 -17.34 15.62 -3.25
N ASP A 431 -18.58 15.27 -2.89
CA ASP A 431 -19.01 14.83 -1.57
C ASP A 431 -18.67 13.36 -1.24
N TYR A 432 -18.32 12.56 -2.25
CA TYR A 432 -17.88 11.17 -2.11
C TYR A 432 -16.40 10.96 -2.48
N LEU A 433 -15.64 12.03 -2.67
CA LEU A 433 -14.18 12.00 -2.81
C LEU A 433 -13.53 11.77 -1.42
N PRO A 434 -12.83 10.63 -1.19
CA PRO A 434 -12.20 10.35 0.10
C PRO A 434 -10.93 11.16 0.35
N TYR A 435 -10.37 11.81 -0.67
CA TYR A 435 -9.08 12.51 -0.60
C TYR A 435 -9.25 14.04 -0.55
N MET A 436 -8.29 14.73 0.06
CA MET A 436 -8.26 16.20 0.01
C MET A 436 -7.97 16.70 -1.41
N PRO A 437 -8.77 17.64 -1.96
CA PRO A 437 -8.53 18.19 -3.30
C PRO A 437 -7.16 18.88 -3.42
N GLU A 438 -6.51 18.73 -4.58
CA GLU A 438 -5.19 19.29 -4.89
C GLU A 438 -5.05 20.80 -4.57
N ARG A 439 -6.11 21.58 -4.87
CA ARG A 439 -6.14 23.02 -4.63
C ARG A 439 -5.95 23.40 -3.15
N LEU A 440 -6.30 22.50 -2.23
CA LEU A 440 -6.17 22.72 -0.79
C LEU A 440 -4.81 22.24 -0.26
N THR A 441 -4.19 21.27 -0.92
CA THR A 441 -2.92 20.68 -0.47
C THR A 441 -1.69 21.40 -1.02
N GLY A 442 -1.80 22.06 -2.18
CA GLY A 442 -0.68 22.75 -2.84
C GLY A 442 -0.19 24.04 -2.16
N SER A 443 -0.99 24.68 -1.32
CA SER A 443 -0.60 25.92 -0.60
C SER A 443 0.32 25.66 0.59
N GLY A 444 0.35 24.43 1.08
CA GLY A 444 1.10 24.02 2.28
C GLY A 444 0.62 24.66 3.60
N ALA A 445 -0.48 25.42 3.57
CA ALA A 445 -1.18 25.93 4.74
C ALA A 445 -2.07 24.87 5.40
N HIS A 446 -2.50 23.86 4.63
CA HIS A 446 -3.17 22.67 5.17
C HIS A 446 -2.14 21.76 5.86
N PHE A 447 -2.53 21.17 7.00
CA PHE A 447 -1.77 20.19 7.78
C PHE A 447 -1.35 18.90 7.04
N GLY A 448 -1.62 18.81 5.73
CA GLY A 448 -1.41 17.58 4.98
C GLY A 448 -2.39 16.48 5.36
N GLU A 449 -3.61 16.83 5.78
CA GLU A 449 -4.70 15.86 5.89
C GLU A 449 -4.86 15.16 4.53
N HIS A 450 -4.74 13.83 4.52
CA HIS A 450 -4.88 13.05 3.27
C HIS A 450 -6.34 12.90 2.88
N PHE A 451 -7.21 12.79 3.87
CA PHE A 451 -8.58 12.33 3.70
C PHE A 451 -9.59 13.43 3.99
N ARG A 452 -10.57 13.55 3.11
CA ARG A 452 -11.68 14.48 3.24
C ARG A 452 -12.82 13.81 4.01
N ARG A 453 -13.38 14.53 4.97
CA ARG A 453 -14.61 14.15 5.69
C ARG A 453 -15.56 15.34 5.78
N PRO A 454 -16.89 15.12 5.84
CA PRO A 454 -17.56 13.81 5.82
C PRO A 454 -17.55 13.13 4.44
N LEU A 455 -17.62 11.79 4.43
CA LEU A 455 -17.76 10.99 3.22
C LEU A 455 -19.18 10.43 3.10
N TYR A 456 -20.03 11.13 2.34
CA TYR A 456 -21.43 10.74 2.21
C TYR A 456 -22.04 11.34 0.95
N PRO A 457 -22.54 10.51 0.01
CA PRO A 457 -23.08 11.04 -1.23
C PRO A 457 -24.39 11.80 -0.96
N GLN A 458 -24.52 12.93 -1.64
CA GLN A 458 -25.69 13.79 -1.65
C GLN A 458 -26.27 13.81 -3.05
N ARG A 459 -27.57 14.10 -3.14
CA ARG A 459 -28.23 14.25 -4.44
C ARG A 459 -27.77 15.54 -5.11
N ARG A 460 -27.25 15.46 -6.33
CA ARG A 460 -26.74 16.60 -7.12
C ARG A 460 -27.37 16.67 -8.50
N ALA A 461 -27.32 17.85 -9.10
CA ALA A 461 -27.75 18.09 -10.49
C ALA A 461 -26.85 19.12 -11.21
N ASP A 462 -25.64 19.36 -10.69
CA ASP A 462 -24.70 20.36 -11.18
C ASP A 462 -23.71 19.82 -12.24
N GLY A 463 -23.75 18.51 -12.53
CA GLY A 463 -22.87 17.86 -13.50
C GLY A 463 -21.40 17.76 -13.07
N VAL A 464 -21.05 18.08 -11.83
CA VAL A 464 -19.66 18.12 -11.36
C VAL A 464 -19.21 16.75 -10.85
N PHE A 465 -18.03 16.32 -11.33
CA PHE A 465 -17.22 15.25 -10.79
C PHE A 465 -15.79 15.77 -10.59
N ASP A 466 -15.17 15.40 -9.47
CA ASP A 466 -13.79 15.73 -9.15
C ASP A 466 -12.86 14.57 -9.56
N PRO A 467 -11.61 14.86 -9.98
CA PRO A 467 -10.61 13.82 -10.14
C PRO A 467 -10.30 13.18 -8.78
N LEU A 468 -10.05 11.87 -8.77
CA LEU A 468 -9.51 11.15 -7.61
C LEU A 468 -8.03 11.51 -7.42
N TRP A 469 -7.74 12.76 -7.06
CA TRP A 469 -6.41 13.21 -6.66
C TRP A 469 -6.14 12.80 -5.21
N ALA A 470 -4.97 12.25 -4.91
CA ALA A 470 -4.58 11.85 -3.56
C ALA A 470 -3.18 12.39 -3.18
N LEU A 471 -3.08 12.94 -1.96
CA LEU A 471 -1.82 13.43 -1.38
C LEU A 471 -1.02 12.23 -0.88
N THR A 472 0.19 12.03 -1.41
CA THR A 472 1.06 10.92 -0.99
C THR A 472 2.20 11.40 -0.10
N ASN A 473 2.82 12.52 -0.42
CA ASN A 473 3.90 13.10 0.37
C ASN A 473 3.37 14.38 1.02
N ARG A 474 3.33 14.43 2.35
CA ARG A 474 2.80 15.59 3.07
C ARG A 474 3.69 16.82 2.90
N PRO A 475 3.12 18.04 2.87
CA PRO A 475 3.91 19.25 3.00
C PRO A 475 4.57 19.29 4.38
N ARG A 476 5.87 19.61 4.40
CA ARG A 476 6.68 19.63 5.61
C ARG A 476 7.74 20.72 5.54
N PHE A 477 8.35 21.03 6.67
CA PHE A 477 9.53 21.91 6.74
C PHE A 477 10.81 21.08 6.95
N THR A 478 11.94 21.57 6.47
CA THR A 478 13.27 21.07 6.85
C THR A 478 13.72 21.68 8.18
N SER A 479 14.79 21.16 8.80
CA SER A 479 15.41 21.76 10.00
C SER A 479 15.80 23.24 9.84
N ALA A 480 16.10 23.67 8.61
CA ALA A 480 16.39 25.07 8.27
C ALA A 480 15.15 25.96 8.08
N GLY A 481 13.94 25.44 8.34
CA GLY A 481 12.68 26.15 8.12
C GLY A 481 12.27 26.32 6.65
N VAL A 482 12.89 25.58 5.72
CA VAL A 482 12.52 25.59 4.30
C VAL A 482 11.30 24.70 4.07
N GLN A 483 10.27 25.22 3.41
CA GLN A 483 9.07 24.46 3.11
C GLN A 483 9.28 23.52 1.92
N VAL A 484 9.03 22.23 2.16
CA VAL A 484 8.85 21.19 1.15
C VAL A 484 7.37 21.08 0.82
N ARG A 485 7.01 21.26 -0.45
CA ARG A 485 5.62 21.18 -0.92
C ARG A 485 5.14 19.73 -0.89
N GLY A 486 3.85 19.57 -0.60
CA GLY A 486 3.19 18.28 -0.72
C GLY A 486 3.17 17.79 -2.17
N GLN A 487 3.20 16.48 -2.34
CA GLN A 487 3.13 15.83 -3.65
C GLN A 487 2.01 14.78 -3.64
N GLY A 488 1.40 14.55 -4.80
CA GLY A 488 0.31 13.61 -4.96
C GLY A 488 0.13 13.19 -6.41
N LEU A 489 -0.86 12.34 -6.65
CA LEU A 489 -1.21 11.86 -7.98
C LEU A 489 -2.72 11.66 -8.13
N THR A 490 -3.20 11.69 -9.37
CA THR A 490 -4.56 11.29 -9.71
C THR A 490 -4.66 9.77 -9.81
N VAL A 491 -5.06 9.11 -8.71
CA VAL A 491 -5.23 7.65 -8.67
C VAL A 491 -6.38 7.15 -9.53
N GLY A 492 -7.31 8.03 -9.91
CA GLY A 492 -8.38 7.75 -10.87
C GLY A 492 -7.91 7.64 -12.33
N ARG A 493 -6.67 7.99 -12.67
CA ARG A 493 -6.17 7.81 -14.05
C ARG A 493 -6.14 6.31 -14.39
N LEU A 494 -6.77 5.93 -15.49
CA LEU A 494 -6.88 4.53 -15.91
C LEU A 494 -5.80 4.18 -16.94
N VAL A 495 -4.95 3.20 -16.61
CA VAL A 495 -3.83 2.80 -17.45
C VAL A 495 -4.34 1.97 -18.64
N ASN A 496 -4.10 2.44 -19.86
CA ASN A 496 -4.37 1.65 -21.06
C ASN A 496 -3.23 0.67 -21.30
N GLY A 497 -3.55 -0.61 -21.50
CA GLY A 497 -2.54 -1.60 -21.86
C GLY A 497 -3.01 -3.02 -21.72
N ARG A 498 -2.12 -3.96 -22.06
CA ARG A 498 -2.35 -5.38 -21.81
C ARG A 498 -1.75 -5.75 -20.46
N ALA A 499 -2.49 -6.49 -19.64
CA ALA A 499 -2.08 -6.86 -18.28
C ALA A 499 -0.75 -7.65 -18.24
N ARG A 500 -0.40 -8.33 -19.33
CA ARG A 500 0.88 -9.04 -19.47
C ARG A 500 2.08 -8.10 -19.64
N GLU A 501 1.86 -6.93 -20.23
CA GLU A 501 2.89 -5.93 -20.50
C GLU A 501 3.02 -4.93 -19.34
N ASP A 502 1.88 -4.59 -18.73
CA ASP A 502 1.78 -3.76 -17.54
C ASP A 502 0.75 -4.38 -16.59
N SER A 503 1.22 -4.91 -15.45
CA SER A 503 0.37 -5.54 -14.44
C SER A 503 -0.67 -4.58 -13.86
N ASN A 504 -0.49 -3.27 -13.99
CA ASN A 504 -1.40 -2.22 -13.53
C ASN A 504 -2.35 -1.72 -14.61
N ALA A 505 -2.37 -2.32 -15.82
CA ALA A 505 -3.30 -1.93 -16.87
C ALA A 505 -4.75 -2.06 -16.41
N ASP A 506 -5.53 -0.98 -16.49
CA ASP A 506 -6.94 -0.95 -16.07
C ASP A 506 -7.89 -1.28 -17.22
N TRP A 507 -7.50 -0.93 -18.45
CA TRP A 507 -8.38 -1.13 -19.60
C TRP A 507 -7.64 -1.36 -20.92
N TRP A 508 -8.34 -2.01 -21.85
CA TRP A 508 -7.86 -2.31 -23.20
C TRP A 508 -9.00 -2.33 -24.21
N TYR A 509 -8.73 -1.91 -25.45
CA TYR A 509 -9.63 -2.15 -26.56
C TYR A 509 -9.13 -3.32 -27.40
N ASP A 510 -9.84 -4.45 -27.33
CA ASP A 510 -9.56 -5.61 -28.15
C ASP A 510 -10.30 -5.49 -29.49
N ALA A 511 -9.57 -5.00 -30.51
CA ALA A 511 -10.11 -4.86 -31.86
C ALA A 511 -10.60 -6.18 -32.47
N PRO A 512 -9.91 -7.33 -32.31
CA PRO A 512 -10.39 -8.62 -32.83
C PRO A 512 -11.80 -8.99 -32.32
N SER A 513 -12.06 -8.87 -31.01
CA SER A 513 -13.38 -9.17 -30.44
C SER A 513 -14.37 -8.00 -30.49
N GLY A 514 -13.90 -6.79 -30.77
CA GLY A 514 -14.71 -5.56 -30.75
C GLY A 514 -15.16 -5.20 -29.34
N THR A 515 -14.27 -5.35 -28.34
CA THR A 515 -14.61 -5.22 -26.92
C THR A 515 -13.71 -4.18 -26.24
N ILE A 516 -14.32 -3.24 -25.53
CA ILE A 516 -13.64 -2.43 -24.53
C ILE A 516 -13.70 -3.20 -23.21
N GLN A 517 -12.53 -3.52 -22.68
CA GLN A 517 -12.30 -4.31 -21.49
C GLN A 517 -11.84 -3.37 -20.38
N VAL A 518 -12.55 -3.29 -19.27
CA VAL A 518 -12.21 -2.43 -18.12
C VAL A 518 -12.22 -3.28 -16.86
N ARG A 519 -11.24 -3.11 -15.99
CA ARG A 519 -11.27 -3.58 -14.60
C ARG A 519 -11.07 -2.38 -13.68
N LEU A 520 -11.89 -2.26 -12.65
CA LEU A 520 -11.83 -1.18 -11.67
C LEU A 520 -11.58 -1.80 -10.29
N PRO A 521 -10.51 -1.41 -9.58
CA PRO A 521 -10.30 -1.80 -8.19
C PRO A 521 -11.49 -1.42 -7.32
N TRP A 522 -11.91 -2.32 -6.42
CA TRP A 522 -12.96 -2.04 -5.45
C TRP A 522 -12.69 -0.77 -4.62
N ALA A 523 -11.45 -0.59 -4.17
CA ALA A 523 -11.03 0.56 -3.38
C ALA A 523 -11.16 1.92 -4.10
N LEU A 524 -11.13 1.96 -5.44
CA LEU A 524 -11.38 3.22 -6.17
C LEU A 524 -12.85 3.65 -6.16
N LEU A 525 -13.75 2.70 -5.89
CA LEU A 525 -15.20 2.89 -5.85
C LEU A 525 -15.73 3.03 -4.40
N ASN A 526 -14.83 3.34 -3.45
CA ASN A 526 -15.12 3.38 -2.01
C ASN A 526 -15.80 2.09 -1.49
N VAL A 527 -15.60 0.95 -2.15
CA VAL A 527 -16.02 -0.35 -1.62
C VAL A 527 -15.05 -0.74 -0.52
N SER A 528 -15.54 -0.78 0.70
CA SER A 528 -14.74 -0.99 1.92
C SER A 528 -14.52 -2.48 2.22
N ASP A 529 -15.48 -3.31 1.82
CA ASP A 529 -15.39 -4.77 1.87
C ASP A 529 -16.27 -5.38 0.78
N PRO A 530 -15.71 -5.80 -0.36
CA PRO A 530 -16.49 -6.42 -1.42
C PRO A 530 -17.03 -7.80 -1.00
N SER A 531 -16.42 -8.46 -0.01
CA SER A 531 -16.84 -9.78 0.46
C SER A 531 -18.20 -9.76 1.18
N SER A 532 -18.58 -8.60 1.73
CA SER A 532 -19.87 -8.37 2.39
C SER A 532 -20.73 -7.30 1.71
N ARG A 533 -20.32 -6.83 0.52
CA ARG A 533 -20.96 -5.70 -0.20
C ARG A 533 -21.05 -4.42 0.65
N LEU A 534 -19.94 -4.00 1.24
CA LEU A 534 -19.88 -2.77 2.00
C LEU A 534 -19.21 -1.64 1.22
N VAL A 535 -19.78 -0.45 1.32
CA VAL A 535 -19.20 0.81 0.84
C VAL A 535 -18.93 1.73 2.01
N VAL A 536 -17.95 2.62 1.89
CA VAL A 536 -17.61 3.57 2.94
C VAL A 536 -18.72 4.62 3.08
N SER A 537 -19.15 4.89 4.30
CA SER A 537 -20.03 6.00 4.64
C SER A 537 -19.73 6.53 6.04
N GLU A 538 -20.28 7.69 6.37
CA GLU A 538 -20.39 8.19 7.74
C GLU A 538 -21.42 7.38 8.55
N SER A 539 -21.08 7.04 9.80
CA SER A 539 -21.97 6.30 10.72
C SER A 539 -23.20 7.10 11.12
N GLU A 540 -23.05 8.41 11.26
CA GLU A 540 -24.11 9.35 11.64
C GLU A 540 -24.10 10.54 10.66
N PRO A 541 -24.62 10.39 9.42
CA PRO A 541 -24.51 11.41 8.38
C PRO A 541 -25.10 12.76 8.77
N GLU A 542 -26.21 12.78 9.53
CA GLU A 542 -26.83 14.02 10.01
C GLU A 542 -25.90 14.80 10.95
N VAL A 543 -25.18 14.10 11.83
CA VAL A 543 -24.19 14.69 12.72
C VAL A 543 -22.95 15.12 11.93
N ALA A 544 -22.52 14.31 10.97
CA ALA A 544 -21.35 14.59 10.13
C ALA A 544 -21.56 15.83 9.23
N LEU A 545 -22.80 16.07 8.78
CA LEU A 545 -23.20 17.21 7.95
C LEU A 545 -23.71 18.42 8.74
N GLY A 546 -24.05 18.23 10.02
CA GLY A 546 -24.60 19.26 10.91
C GLY A 546 -23.56 20.16 11.60
N ARG A 547 -24.01 20.96 12.58
CA ARG A 547 -23.10 21.80 13.41
C ARG A 547 -22.39 20.95 14.47
N ARG A 548 -21.13 21.31 14.73
CA ARG A 548 -20.07 20.54 15.45
C ARG A 548 -20.30 20.19 16.93
N ASP A 549 -21.50 20.42 17.49
CA ASP A 549 -21.76 20.19 18.92
C ASP A 549 -22.45 18.82 19.10
N GLY A 550 -21.65 17.75 19.24
CA GLY A 550 -22.13 16.37 19.42
C GLY A 550 -21.03 15.32 19.24
N PRO A 551 -21.33 14.02 19.49
CA PRO A 551 -20.39 12.92 19.23
C PRO A 551 -19.95 12.93 17.76
N ARG A 552 -18.65 12.71 17.50
CA ARG A 552 -18.14 12.73 16.12
C ARG A 552 -18.62 11.48 15.37
N SER A 553 -19.19 11.66 14.18
CA SER A 553 -19.39 10.57 13.23
C SER A 553 -18.05 9.88 12.94
N VAL A 554 -18.07 8.60 12.58
CA VAL A 554 -16.88 7.83 12.16
C VAL A 554 -17.16 7.17 10.81
N LEU A 555 -16.11 6.86 10.06
CA LEU A 555 -16.26 6.08 8.84
C LEU A 555 -16.59 4.63 9.21
N VAL A 556 -17.57 4.07 8.51
CA VAL A 556 -18.02 2.68 8.65
C VAL A 556 -18.27 2.09 7.26
N GLY A 557 -18.24 0.76 7.16
CA GLY A 557 -18.78 0.06 6.00
C GLY A 557 -20.29 -0.09 6.15
N VAL A 558 -21.06 0.39 5.16
CA VAL A 558 -22.52 0.22 5.09
C VAL A 558 -22.89 -0.68 3.91
N PRO A 559 -23.93 -1.51 4.03
CA PRO A 559 -24.37 -2.36 2.92
C PRO A 559 -24.77 -1.54 1.69
N THR A 560 -24.35 -1.99 0.51
CA THR A 560 -24.93 -1.57 -0.77
C THR A 560 -25.84 -2.65 -1.33
N GLU A 561 -26.95 -2.26 -1.96
CA GLU A 561 -27.84 -3.20 -2.65
C GLU A 561 -27.17 -3.80 -3.90
N GLY A 562 -26.16 -3.14 -4.46
CA GLY A 562 -25.53 -3.48 -5.73
C GLY A 562 -25.28 -2.22 -6.56
N PHE A 563 -24.82 -2.38 -7.80
CA PHE A 563 -24.48 -1.25 -8.67
C PHE A 563 -25.44 -1.12 -9.85
N HIS A 564 -25.66 0.11 -10.28
CA HIS A 564 -26.24 0.40 -11.59
C HIS A 564 -25.16 0.98 -12.52
N PHE A 565 -25.32 0.73 -13.82
CA PHE A 565 -24.39 1.20 -14.84
C PHE A 565 -25.15 1.90 -15.97
N GLY A 566 -24.73 3.13 -16.29
CA GLY A 566 -25.17 3.87 -17.47
C GLY A 566 -24.00 4.17 -18.39
N ILE A 567 -24.18 4.04 -19.70
CA ILE A 567 -23.14 4.33 -20.70
C ILE A 567 -23.65 5.31 -21.71
N VAL A 568 -22.88 6.34 -22.02
CA VAL A 568 -23.16 7.30 -23.09
C VAL A 568 -21.99 7.33 -24.06
N ALA A 569 -22.30 7.26 -25.35
CA ALA A 569 -21.39 7.61 -26.42
C ALA A 569 -21.79 8.95 -27.01
N TRP A 570 -20.80 9.80 -27.24
CA TRP A 570 -21.02 11.15 -27.75
C TRP A 570 -19.85 11.57 -28.66
N THR A 571 -20.07 12.59 -29.49
CA THR A 571 -19.00 13.19 -30.30
C THR A 571 -18.26 14.28 -29.53
N PRO A 572 -17.01 14.65 -29.85
CA PRO A 572 -16.39 15.86 -29.31
C PRO A 572 -17.24 17.12 -29.62
N GLY A 573 -18.17 17.47 -28.72
CA GLY A 573 -19.32 18.36 -28.92
C GLY A 573 -20.48 17.96 -28.00
N PRO A 574 -21.72 18.47 -28.12
CA PRO A 574 -22.84 18.02 -27.28
C PRO A 574 -23.61 16.81 -27.85
N ASP A 575 -23.27 16.33 -29.05
CA ASP A 575 -24.13 15.37 -29.76
C ASP A 575 -23.99 13.95 -29.18
N VAL A 576 -25.06 13.47 -28.57
CA VAL A 576 -25.21 12.10 -28.09
C VAL A 576 -25.40 11.15 -29.26
N LEU A 577 -24.50 10.17 -29.39
CA LEU A 577 -24.56 9.12 -30.42
C LEU A 577 -25.47 7.96 -30.01
N GLY A 578 -25.50 7.67 -28.71
CA GLY A 578 -26.30 6.60 -28.14
C GLY A 578 -26.07 6.47 -26.64
N ALA A 579 -26.97 5.73 -25.99
CA ALA A 579 -26.91 5.50 -24.56
C ALA A 579 -27.41 4.09 -24.22
N LEU A 580 -26.85 3.54 -23.15
CA LEU A 580 -27.17 2.22 -22.63
C LEU A 580 -27.39 2.32 -21.11
N PRO A 581 -28.58 2.00 -20.58
CA PRO A 581 -29.83 1.68 -21.27
C PRO A 581 -30.30 2.81 -22.21
N ALA A 582 -31.24 2.51 -23.11
CA ALA A 582 -31.78 3.52 -24.02
C ALA A 582 -32.46 4.66 -23.24
N LEU A 583 -32.39 5.89 -23.77
CA LEU A 583 -33.12 7.05 -23.26
C LEU A 583 -34.63 6.93 -23.51
N ASP A 584 -35.44 7.57 -22.69
CA ASP A 584 -36.88 7.73 -22.93
C ASP A 584 -37.17 8.72 -24.08
N ALA A 585 -38.46 8.94 -24.37
CA ALA A 585 -38.89 9.84 -25.43
C ALA A 585 -38.49 11.31 -25.21
N TYR A 586 -38.09 11.68 -24.00
CA TYR A 586 -37.68 13.01 -23.59
C TYR A 586 -36.16 13.15 -23.47
N GLY A 587 -35.39 12.11 -23.83
CA GLY A 587 -33.94 12.11 -23.75
C GLY A 587 -33.39 11.89 -22.33
N ASN A 588 -34.19 11.34 -21.42
CA ASN A 588 -33.79 11.07 -20.04
C ASN A 588 -33.59 9.58 -19.78
N TRP A 589 -32.93 9.27 -18.67
CA TRP A 589 -32.73 7.93 -18.16
C TRP A 589 -33.71 7.63 -17.02
N PRO A 590 -34.79 6.88 -17.29
CA PRO A 590 -35.74 6.49 -16.27
C PRO A 590 -35.22 5.28 -15.48
N ARG A 591 -35.55 5.21 -14.19
CA ARG A 591 -34.95 4.25 -13.24
C ARG A 591 -35.21 2.80 -13.64
N GLU A 592 -36.41 2.49 -14.09
CA GLU A 592 -36.86 1.14 -14.42
C GLU A 592 -36.07 0.48 -15.56
N ARG A 593 -35.25 1.25 -16.28
CA ARG A 593 -34.38 0.72 -17.34
C ARG A 593 -33.03 0.23 -16.85
N PHE A 594 -32.66 0.52 -15.60
CA PHE A 594 -31.39 0.10 -15.03
C PHE A 594 -31.59 -1.17 -14.21
N PRO A 595 -31.07 -2.32 -14.68
CA PRO A 595 -31.01 -3.49 -13.85
C PRO A 595 -29.95 -3.29 -12.76
N LEU A 596 -30.32 -3.68 -11.54
CA LEU A 596 -29.37 -3.79 -10.44
C LEU A 596 -28.41 -4.95 -10.71
N TRP A 597 -27.11 -4.69 -10.61
CA TRP A 597 -26.09 -5.71 -10.66
C TRP A 597 -25.59 -6.01 -9.24
N GLU A 598 -25.69 -7.29 -8.88
CA GLU A 598 -25.29 -7.81 -7.58
C GLU A 598 -24.26 -8.93 -7.74
N TRP A 599 -23.43 -9.13 -6.71
CA TRP A 599 -22.41 -10.18 -6.68
C TRP A 599 -22.48 -11.04 -5.40
N PRO A 600 -22.19 -12.35 -5.44
CA PRO A 600 -22.17 -13.17 -4.22
C PRO A 600 -21.20 -12.63 -3.16
N THR A 601 -21.57 -12.76 -1.89
CA THR A 601 -20.66 -12.56 -0.74
C THR A 601 -19.75 -13.77 -0.56
N TRP A 602 -18.66 -13.62 0.21
CA TRP A 602 -17.74 -14.73 0.49
C TRP A 602 -17.03 -14.60 1.85
N GLU A 603 -16.63 -15.76 2.39
CA GLU A 603 -15.74 -15.88 3.57
C GLU A 603 -14.41 -16.56 3.22
N THR A 604 -14.24 -16.96 1.95
CA THR A 604 -13.01 -17.54 1.42
C THR A 604 -12.86 -17.08 -0.03
N PRO A 605 -11.93 -16.16 -0.33
CA PRO A 605 -11.73 -15.69 -1.69
C PRO A 605 -11.06 -16.75 -2.56
N ALA A 606 -11.40 -16.76 -3.84
CA ALA A 606 -10.62 -17.47 -4.85
C ALA A 606 -9.34 -16.69 -5.16
N TYR A 607 -8.22 -17.40 -5.24
CA TYR A 607 -6.93 -16.85 -5.63
C TYR A 607 -6.11 -17.86 -6.43
N HIS A 608 -5.09 -17.36 -7.12
CA HIS A 608 -4.05 -18.15 -7.77
C HIS A 608 -2.67 -17.52 -7.53
N THR A 609 -1.62 -18.29 -7.78
CA THR A 609 -0.24 -17.84 -7.56
C THR A 609 0.63 -18.01 -8.79
N TYR A 610 1.64 -17.15 -8.91
CA TYR A 610 2.73 -17.30 -9.88
C TYR A 610 3.97 -16.54 -9.40
N LEU A 611 5.15 -16.95 -9.85
CA LEU A 611 6.38 -16.21 -9.58
C LEU A 611 6.43 -14.95 -10.45
N LYS A 612 6.60 -13.79 -9.81
CA LYS A 612 6.70 -12.50 -10.49
C LYS A 612 8.03 -12.39 -11.25
N PRO A 613 8.14 -11.52 -12.28
CA PRO A 613 9.39 -11.21 -12.97
C PRO A 613 10.58 -10.92 -12.04
N VAL A 614 10.34 -10.29 -10.88
CA VAL A 614 11.38 -9.97 -9.89
C VAL A 614 12.08 -11.22 -9.34
N TYR A 615 11.35 -12.32 -9.12
CA TYR A 615 11.95 -13.59 -8.67
C TYR A 615 13.05 -14.04 -9.63
N PHE A 616 12.74 -14.12 -10.93
CA PHE A 616 13.69 -14.55 -11.95
C PHE A 616 14.81 -13.54 -12.16
N ALA A 617 14.54 -12.24 -11.97
CA ALA A 617 15.54 -11.20 -12.08
C ALA A 617 16.59 -11.28 -10.96
N LEU A 618 16.14 -11.47 -9.71
CA LEU A 618 17.00 -11.65 -8.54
C LEU A 618 17.73 -13.00 -8.58
N GLN A 619 17.06 -14.08 -9.00
CA GLN A 619 17.70 -15.38 -9.20
C GLN A 619 18.89 -15.28 -10.16
N ARG A 620 18.73 -14.59 -11.30
CA ARG A 620 19.84 -14.35 -12.25
C ARG A 620 20.93 -13.47 -11.65
N LEU A 621 20.55 -12.45 -10.87
CA LEU A 621 21.51 -11.55 -10.22
C LEU A 621 22.39 -12.30 -9.22
N TRP A 622 21.80 -13.17 -8.39
CA TRP A 622 22.49 -13.90 -7.33
C TRP A 622 23.19 -15.17 -7.80
N ALA A 623 22.83 -15.71 -8.96
CA ALA A 623 23.58 -16.78 -9.62
C ALA A 623 24.88 -16.29 -10.26
N ALA A 624 25.03 -14.97 -10.48
CA ALA A 624 26.26 -14.41 -11.01
C ALA A 624 27.35 -14.42 -9.90
N PRO A 625 28.57 -14.90 -10.21
CA PRO A 625 29.66 -15.04 -9.24
C PRO A 625 30.15 -13.71 -8.67
#